data_AF-A0A9W9HQ34-F1
#
_entry.id   AF-A0A9W9HQ34-F1
#
_cell.length_a   1.000
_cell.length_b   1.000
_cell.length_c   1.000
_cell.angle_alpha   90.00
_cell.angle_beta   90.00
_cell.angle_gamma   90.00
#
_symmetry.space_group_name_H-M   'P 1'
#
loop_
_entity.id
_entity.type
_entity.pdbx_description
1 polymer ?
#
loop_
_entity_poly.entity_id
_entity_poly.type
_entity_poly.pdbx_seq_one_letter_code
_entity_poly.pdbx_strand_id
1 'polypeptide(L)'
;MEASERTFHLFPRLPAELRLAIWRECLPRRVSELEAPLSDDVFDWIRRSPSTWNKPLPCDLTHTSFANQCRPMIALVCRESRAVVLENGFYMGEADDFPYPDEVDWIGWCELKQWIDPTRDLSHLNYCPGNEALWYIDGNPLVDLAWQATWVHRGGSLRLPLLGYCDTKDLKILQKQPSWIVVMRVFVVHASRRFGAVSGMFGLLGDAPVQVVDVADQARVTALFDLAEECERKGNAKVRQKFRRETPESLSQELQDVVKRRFRSQQAPKMHPALMFRLCTKMCNHLDPADDGCP
;
A
#
# COMPACT_ATOMS: atom_id res chain seq x y z
N MET A 1 -26.84 -27.93 3.29
CA MET A 1 -27.14 -26.67 2.58
C MET A 1 -26.47 -26.73 1.22
N GLU A 2 -27.26 -27.03 0.19
CA GLU A 2 -26.77 -27.32 -1.17
C GLU A 2 -26.13 -26.09 -1.82
N ALA A 3 -25.05 -26.30 -2.57
CA ALA A 3 -24.28 -25.27 -3.26
C ALA A 3 -25.11 -24.47 -4.31
N SER A 4 -26.31 -24.94 -4.66
CA SER A 4 -27.21 -24.31 -5.63
C SER A 4 -27.73 -22.93 -5.20
N GLU A 5 -27.86 -22.65 -3.89
CA GLU A 5 -28.39 -21.35 -3.42
C GLU A 5 -27.36 -20.21 -3.42
N ARG A 6 -26.08 -20.49 -3.72
CA ARG A 6 -24.99 -19.49 -3.66
C ARG A 6 -24.66 -18.83 -5.00
N THR A 7 -25.37 -19.18 -6.06
CA THR A 7 -25.11 -18.63 -7.39
C THR A 7 -26.13 -17.55 -7.70
N PHE A 8 -25.69 -16.29 -7.84
CA PHE A 8 -26.58 -15.19 -8.22
C PHE A 8 -26.88 -15.27 -9.72
N HIS A 9 -27.90 -16.07 -10.08
CA HIS A 9 -28.28 -16.37 -11.46
C HIS A 9 -28.84 -15.17 -12.26
N LEU A 10 -29.10 -14.04 -11.59
CA LEU A 10 -29.63 -12.84 -12.24
C LEU A 10 -28.53 -12.02 -12.93
N PHE A 11 -27.27 -12.12 -12.50
CA PHE A 11 -26.20 -11.31 -13.09
C PHE A 11 -26.04 -11.52 -14.61
N PRO A 12 -26.00 -12.76 -15.13
CA PRO A 12 -25.92 -12.97 -16.58
C PRO A 12 -27.16 -12.49 -17.37
N ARG A 13 -28.29 -12.24 -16.69
CA ARG A 13 -29.53 -11.76 -17.31
C ARG A 13 -29.61 -10.23 -17.40
N LEU A 14 -28.69 -9.52 -16.77
CA LEU A 14 -28.62 -8.07 -16.86
C LEU A 14 -28.15 -7.64 -18.27
N PRO A 15 -28.64 -6.49 -18.79
CA PRO A 15 -28.06 -5.83 -19.95
C PRO A 15 -26.55 -5.68 -19.83
N ALA A 16 -25.84 -5.73 -20.96
CA ALA A 16 -24.38 -5.70 -20.97
C ALA A 16 -23.81 -4.45 -20.29
N GLU A 17 -24.46 -3.31 -20.48
CA GLU A 17 -24.10 -2.03 -19.91
C GLU A 17 -24.08 -2.08 -18.37
N LEU A 18 -25.09 -2.71 -17.77
CA LEU A 18 -25.18 -2.87 -16.31
C LEU A 18 -24.13 -3.85 -15.79
N ARG A 19 -23.86 -4.95 -16.51
CA ARG A 19 -22.82 -5.92 -16.11
C ARG A 19 -21.44 -5.28 -16.14
N LEU A 20 -21.13 -4.52 -17.20
CA LEU A 20 -19.88 -3.76 -17.31
C LEU A 20 -19.77 -2.67 -16.24
N ALA A 21 -20.85 -1.94 -15.95
CA ALA A 21 -20.86 -0.96 -14.86
C ALA A 21 -20.57 -1.62 -13.51
N ILE A 22 -21.20 -2.76 -13.20
CA ILE A 22 -20.92 -3.52 -11.98
C ILE A 22 -19.44 -3.94 -11.93
N TRP A 23 -18.88 -4.48 -13.02
CA TRP A 23 -17.47 -4.85 -13.03
C TRP A 23 -16.52 -3.68 -12.80
N ARG A 24 -16.82 -2.50 -13.38
CA ARG A 24 -16.05 -1.28 -13.14
C ARG A 24 -16.13 -0.82 -11.69
N GLU A 25 -17.31 -0.92 -11.07
CA GLU A 25 -17.47 -0.63 -9.64
C GLU A 25 -16.74 -1.63 -8.73
N CYS A 26 -16.61 -2.88 -9.17
CA CYS A 26 -15.86 -3.90 -8.43
C CYS A 26 -14.33 -3.78 -8.56
N LEU A 27 -13.80 -2.92 -9.45
CA LEU A 27 -12.36 -2.71 -9.54
C LEU A 27 -11.83 -2.09 -8.24
N PRO A 28 -10.78 -2.67 -7.63
CA PRO A 28 -10.23 -2.15 -6.39
C PRO A 28 -9.56 -0.78 -6.60
N ARG A 29 -9.52 0.02 -5.52
CA ARG A 29 -8.64 1.19 -5.44
C ARG A 29 -7.35 0.77 -4.75
N ARG A 30 -6.28 0.57 -5.51
CA ARG A 30 -5.05 0.00 -5.00
C ARG A 30 -4.03 1.08 -4.65
N VAL A 31 -3.00 0.64 -3.98
CA VAL A 31 -1.76 1.38 -3.76
C VAL A 31 -0.71 0.65 -4.57
N SER A 32 -0.21 1.28 -5.63
CA SER A 32 0.87 0.76 -6.46
C SER A 32 2.19 1.08 -5.76
N GLU A 33 2.90 0.06 -5.31
CA GLU A 33 4.15 0.24 -4.55
C GLU A 33 5.36 0.18 -5.49
N LEU A 34 6.17 1.24 -5.56
CA LEU A 34 7.36 1.25 -6.41
C LEU A 34 8.40 0.23 -5.93
N GLU A 35 8.38 -0.11 -4.64
CA GLU A 35 9.26 -1.06 -4.00
C GLU A 35 8.63 -1.76 -2.79
N ALA A 36 9.19 -2.91 -2.40
CA ALA A 36 8.83 -3.55 -1.14
C ALA A 36 9.51 -2.84 0.04
N PRO A 37 8.83 -2.56 1.18
CA PRO A 37 9.48 -1.97 2.34
C PRO A 37 10.44 -2.95 3.00
N LEU A 38 11.51 -2.44 3.61
CA LEU A 38 12.33 -3.23 4.53
C LEU A 38 11.55 -3.49 5.82
N SER A 39 11.63 -4.73 6.27
CA SER A 39 10.99 -5.19 7.51
C SER A 39 11.55 -4.48 8.73
N ASP A 40 12.88 -4.30 8.82
CA ASP A 40 13.52 -3.55 9.90
C ASP A 40 12.96 -2.12 9.99
N ASP A 41 12.88 -1.39 8.88
CA ASP A 41 12.33 -0.02 8.86
C ASP A 41 10.88 0.08 9.33
N VAL A 42 10.06 -0.92 9.02
CA VAL A 42 8.65 -0.95 9.41
C VAL A 42 8.48 -1.35 10.86
N PHE A 43 9.36 -2.19 11.41
CA PHE A 43 9.26 -2.66 12.78
C PHE A 43 10.15 -1.91 13.77
N ASP A 44 11.11 -1.10 13.32
CA ASP A 44 12.05 -0.37 14.17
C ASP A 44 11.38 0.69 15.04
N TRP A 45 10.33 1.36 14.52
CA TRP A 45 9.56 2.29 15.33
C TRP A 45 8.78 1.57 16.47
N ILE A 46 8.53 0.26 16.32
CA ILE A 46 7.98 -0.63 17.36
C ILE A 46 9.12 -1.14 18.29
N ARG A 47 10.33 -1.34 17.77
CA ARG A 47 11.54 -1.89 18.45
C ARG A 47 12.46 -0.82 19.05
N ARG A 48 11.92 0.30 19.55
CA ARG A 48 12.66 1.41 20.20
C ARG A 48 13.50 1.05 21.46
N SER A 49 13.73 -0.22 21.77
CA SER A 49 14.54 -0.66 22.91
C SER A 49 15.70 -1.55 22.45
N PRO A 50 16.93 -1.34 22.97
CA PRO A 50 18.07 -2.25 22.76
C PRO A 50 17.74 -3.71 23.13
N SER A 51 16.82 -3.92 24.08
CA SER A 51 16.35 -5.25 24.50
C SER A 51 15.51 -5.99 23.45
N THR A 52 15.16 -5.33 22.34
CA THR A 52 14.33 -5.92 21.27
C THR A 52 15.09 -6.21 19.98
N TRP A 53 16.34 -5.76 19.81
CA TRP A 53 17.10 -5.90 18.55
C TRP A 53 17.40 -7.36 18.14
N ASN A 54 17.45 -8.30 19.08
CA ASN A 54 17.67 -9.72 18.78
C ASN A 54 16.37 -10.52 18.62
N LYS A 55 15.19 -9.89 18.70
CA LYS A 55 13.92 -10.60 18.52
C LYS A 55 13.64 -10.81 17.03
N PRO A 56 13.06 -11.95 16.62
CA PRO A 56 12.63 -12.15 15.25
C PRO A 56 11.61 -11.07 14.84
N LEU A 57 11.66 -10.64 13.59
CA LEU A 57 10.65 -9.76 13.02
C LEU A 57 9.36 -10.56 12.77
N PRO A 58 8.18 -9.94 12.93
CA PRO A 58 6.91 -10.65 12.74
C PRO A 58 6.58 -10.90 11.26
N CYS A 59 7.18 -10.16 10.32
CA CYS A 59 6.89 -10.28 8.89
C CYS A 59 8.09 -9.85 8.03
N ASP A 60 8.28 -10.49 6.86
CA ASP A 60 9.23 -10.04 5.84
C ASP A 60 8.68 -8.92 4.93
N LEU A 61 7.35 -8.71 4.91
CA LEU A 61 6.60 -7.75 4.10
C LEU A 61 6.63 -7.96 2.58
N THR A 62 7.71 -8.51 2.05
CA THR A 62 7.96 -8.70 0.62
C THR A 62 6.84 -9.45 -0.08
N HIS A 63 6.34 -10.54 0.50
CA HIS A 63 5.25 -11.32 -0.10
C HIS A 63 3.99 -10.49 -0.36
N THR A 64 3.72 -9.47 0.46
CA THR A 64 2.58 -8.57 0.26
C THR A 64 2.79 -7.72 -0.97
N SER A 65 3.98 -7.13 -1.14
CA SER A 65 4.31 -6.31 -2.30
C SER A 65 4.33 -7.13 -3.57
N PHE A 66 4.89 -8.34 -3.53
CA PHE A 66 4.91 -9.28 -4.66
C PHE A 66 3.50 -9.75 -5.07
N ALA A 67 2.55 -9.82 -4.14
CA ALA A 67 1.14 -10.05 -4.47
C ALA A 67 0.49 -8.77 -5.04
N ASN A 68 0.90 -7.60 -4.55
CA ASN A 68 0.35 -6.30 -4.93
C ASN A 68 0.82 -5.77 -6.29
N GLN A 69 1.90 -6.29 -6.86
CA GLN A 69 2.32 -5.99 -8.25
C GLN A 69 1.45 -6.68 -9.30
N CYS A 70 0.77 -7.78 -8.95
CA CYS A 70 -0.09 -8.48 -9.90
C CYS A 70 -1.38 -7.69 -10.18
N ARG A 71 -1.91 -7.80 -11.40
CA ARG A 71 -3.25 -7.30 -11.73
C ARG A 71 -4.34 -7.77 -10.75
N PRO A 72 -5.44 -7.01 -10.57
CA PRO A 72 -6.52 -7.36 -9.66
C PRO A 72 -7.06 -8.78 -9.87
N MET A 73 -7.39 -9.47 -8.77
CA MET A 73 -7.87 -10.85 -8.81
C MET A 73 -9.21 -10.96 -9.54
N ILE A 74 -9.97 -9.87 -9.62
CA ILE A 74 -11.23 -9.84 -10.35
C ILE A 74 -11.06 -10.23 -11.84
N ALA A 75 -9.87 -9.99 -12.43
CA ALA A 75 -9.54 -10.44 -13.79
C ALA A 75 -9.61 -11.97 -14.01
N LEU A 76 -9.63 -12.74 -12.92
CA LEU A 76 -9.70 -14.20 -12.95
C LEU A 76 -11.14 -14.72 -12.83
N VAL A 77 -12.13 -13.87 -12.53
CA VAL A 77 -13.52 -14.28 -12.33
C VAL A 77 -14.16 -14.78 -13.64
N CYS A 78 -14.09 -13.98 -14.71
CA CYS A 78 -14.60 -14.36 -16.02
C CYS A 78 -13.96 -13.52 -17.13
N ARG A 79 -14.26 -13.84 -18.40
CA ARG A 79 -13.72 -13.11 -19.57
C ARG A 79 -14.13 -11.63 -19.59
N GLU A 80 -15.38 -11.33 -19.21
CA GLU A 80 -15.89 -9.96 -19.22
C GLU A 80 -15.21 -9.09 -18.16
N SER A 81 -15.10 -9.58 -16.92
CA SER A 81 -14.38 -8.85 -15.87
C SER A 81 -12.90 -8.68 -16.23
N ARG A 82 -12.26 -9.68 -16.85
CA ARG A 82 -10.90 -9.55 -17.36
C ARG A 82 -10.75 -8.44 -18.38
N ALA A 83 -11.69 -8.34 -19.34
CA ALA A 83 -11.67 -7.28 -20.33
C ALA A 83 -11.76 -5.91 -19.67
N VAL A 84 -12.63 -5.76 -18.66
CA VAL A 84 -12.73 -4.52 -17.87
C VAL A 84 -11.42 -4.20 -17.15
N VAL A 85 -10.76 -5.18 -16.54
CA VAL A 85 -9.45 -4.94 -15.89
C VAL A 85 -8.42 -4.45 -16.92
N LEU A 86 -8.29 -5.14 -18.06
CA LEU A 86 -7.32 -4.79 -19.10
C LEU A 86 -7.65 -3.47 -19.82
N GLU A 87 -8.91 -3.03 -19.82
CA GLU A 87 -9.33 -1.72 -20.34
C GLU A 87 -8.90 -0.57 -19.44
N ASN A 88 -8.79 -0.80 -18.12
CA ASN A 88 -8.58 0.27 -17.13
C ASN A 88 -7.15 0.35 -16.58
N GLY A 89 -6.30 -0.64 -16.83
CA GLY A 89 -4.93 -0.64 -16.31
C GLY A 89 -3.95 -1.41 -17.16
N PHE A 90 -2.69 -1.32 -16.77
CA PHE A 90 -1.55 -1.92 -17.48
C PHE A 90 -0.36 -2.09 -16.53
N TYR A 91 0.67 -2.80 -16.99
CA TYR A 91 1.96 -2.86 -16.27
C TYR A 91 2.82 -1.65 -16.64
N MET A 92 3.31 -0.93 -15.63
CA MET A 92 4.25 0.17 -15.84
C MET A 92 5.55 -0.36 -16.46
N GLY A 93 6.03 0.30 -17.51
CA GLY A 93 7.23 -0.08 -18.26
C GLY A 93 7.03 -1.12 -19.37
N GLU A 94 5.83 -1.68 -19.55
CA GLU A 94 5.51 -2.58 -20.68
C GLU A 94 4.63 -1.92 -21.76
N ALA A 95 4.07 -0.74 -21.48
CA ALA A 95 3.21 -0.05 -22.42
C ALA A 95 4.04 0.81 -23.39
N ASP A 96 4.08 0.43 -24.67
CA ASP A 96 4.79 1.11 -25.76
C ASP A 96 4.43 2.60 -25.89
N ASP A 97 3.25 3.00 -25.40
CA ASP A 97 2.73 4.37 -25.47
C ASP A 97 3.31 5.32 -24.40
N PHE A 98 4.15 4.84 -23.48
CA PHE A 98 4.65 5.64 -22.36
C PHE A 98 6.14 5.92 -22.51
N PRO A 99 6.54 7.15 -22.90
CA PRO A 99 7.94 7.53 -22.89
C PRO A 99 8.41 7.60 -21.44
N TYR A 100 9.07 6.53 -20.99
CA TYR A 100 9.76 6.46 -19.71
C TYR A 100 11.03 7.30 -19.82
N PRO A 101 11.11 8.49 -19.19
CA PRO A 101 12.28 9.36 -19.30
C PRO A 101 13.49 8.69 -18.66
N ASP A 102 14.68 8.85 -19.24
CA ASP A 102 15.92 8.28 -18.69
C ASP A 102 16.17 8.75 -17.24
N GLU A 103 15.74 9.96 -16.87
CA GLU A 103 15.90 10.50 -15.51
C GLU A 103 15.00 9.82 -14.47
N VAL A 104 13.98 9.11 -14.93
CA VAL A 104 13.06 8.34 -14.09
C VAL A 104 13.62 6.93 -13.84
N ASP A 105 14.59 6.48 -14.64
CA ASP A 105 15.19 5.17 -14.45
C ASP A 105 15.98 5.11 -13.14
N TRP A 106 15.70 4.05 -12.39
CA TRP A 106 16.38 3.74 -11.14
C TRP A 106 16.33 2.24 -10.95
N ILE A 107 17.37 1.70 -10.32
CA ILE A 107 17.47 0.27 -10.03
C ILE A 107 17.59 0.14 -8.53
N GLY A 108 16.79 -0.73 -7.94
CA GLY A 108 16.90 -1.11 -6.55
C GLY A 108 16.59 -2.59 -6.35
N TRP A 109 17.16 -3.18 -5.32
CA TRP A 109 17.00 -4.62 -5.07
C TRP A 109 15.55 -5.04 -4.75
N CYS A 110 14.72 -4.08 -4.39
CA CYS A 110 13.32 -4.28 -4.05
C CYS A 110 12.38 -3.53 -4.99
N GLU A 111 12.86 -3.01 -6.13
CA GLU A 111 12.05 -2.38 -7.16
C GLU A 111 10.97 -3.36 -7.67
N LEU A 112 9.78 -2.84 -7.97
CA LEU A 112 8.64 -3.63 -8.40
C LEU A 112 8.04 -3.10 -9.69
N LYS A 113 7.73 -4.02 -10.62
CA LYS A 113 6.97 -3.73 -11.84
C LYS A 113 5.48 -3.92 -11.57
N GLN A 114 4.81 -2.82 -11.28
CA GLN A 114 3.44 -2.84 -10.78
C GLN A 114 2.40 -2.76 -11.91
N TRP A 115 1.28 -3.45 -11.70
CA TRP A 115 0.03 -3.13 -12.37
C TRP A 115 -0.54 -1.82 -11.81
N ILE A 116 -0.98 -0.92 -12.70
CA ILE A 116 -1.56 0.37 -12.33
C ILE A 116 -2.88 0.61 -13.08
N ASP A 117 -3.87 1.12 -12.37
CA ASP A 117 -5.07 1.76 -12.94
C ASP A 117 -4.95 3.28 -12.74
N PRO A 118 -4.63 4.05 -13.80
CA PRO A 118 -4.43 5.49 -13.69
C PRO A 118 -5.62 6.26 -13.14
N THR A 119 -6.83 5.72 -13.24
CA THR A 119 -8.05 6.39 -12.80
C THR A 119 -8.37 6.15 -11.32
N ARG A 120 -7.75 5.13 -10.69
CA ARG A 120 -8.13 4.65 -9.35
C ARG A 120 -6.98 4.52 -8.36
N ASP A 121 -5.77 4.31 -8.85
CA ASP A 121 -4.66 3.90 -7.99
C ASP A 121 -3.90 5.11 -7.43
N LEU A 122 -3.12 4.82 -6.39
CA LEU A 122 -2.19 5.74 -5.72
C LEU A 122 -0.79 5.17 -5.86
N SER A 123 0.17 5.93 -6.37
CA SER A 123 1.58 5.50 -6.38
C SER A 123 2.20 5.74 -5.00
N HIS A 124 3.00 4.79 -4.52
CA HIS A 124 3.63 4.85 -3.21
C HIS A 124 5.09 4.44 -3.24
N LEU A 125 5.92 5.23 -2.54
CA LEU A 125 7.33 4.95 -2.33
C LEU A 125 7.59 4.65 -0.83
N ASN A 126 7.95 3.40 -0.55
CA ASN A 126 8.34 2.89 0.76
C ASN A 126 9.77 3.28 1.19
N TYR A 127 10.59 3.75 0.24
CA TYR A 127 12.03 3.95 0.35
C TYR A 127 12.34 4.83 1.55
N CYS A 128 13.42 4.48 2.24
CA CYS A 128 13.91 5.19 3.40
C CYS A 128 15.42 5.34 3.27
N PRO A 129 15.93 6.58 3.18
CA PRO A 129 17.37 6.84 3.24
C PRO A 129 17.95 6.39 4.60
N GLY A 130 19.21 6.01 4.61
CA GLY A 130 19.93 5.42 5.75
C GLY A 130 20.17 3.91 5.66
N ASN A 131 19.53 3.23 4.70
CA ASN A 131 19.69 1.79 4.45
C ASN A 131 20.26 1.50 3.05
N GLU A 132 20.96 2.45 2.45
CA GLU A 132 21.44 2.39 1.06
C GLU A 132 22.28 1.13 0.78
N ALA A 133 23.03 0.67 1.79
CA ALA A 133 23.80 -0.58 1.72
C ALA A 133 22.95 -1.85 1.55
N LEU A 134 21.69 -1.82 2.01
CA LEU A 134 20.74 -2.93 1.88
C LEU A 134 19.90 -2.82 0.60
N TRP A 135 19.68 -1.60 0.10
CA TRP A 135 18.82 -1.36 -1.05
C TRP A 135 19.52 -1.43 -2.40
N TYR A 136 20.84 -1.23 -2.45
CA TYR A 136 21.64 -1.11 -3.69
C TYR A 136 20.91 -0.25 -4.73
N ILE A 137 20.81 1.05 -4.45
CA ILE A 137 20.08 1.99 -5.31
C ILE A 137 21.03 2.67 -6.27
N ASP A 138 20.71 2.58 -7.56
CA ASP A 138 21.23 3.44 -8.61
C ASP A 138 20.08 4.32 -9.14
N GLY A 139 20.31 5.61 -9.34
CA GLY A 139 19.27 6.59 -9.68
C GLY A 139 18.55 7.22 -8.46
N ASN A 140 17.40 7.87 -8.72
CA ASN A 140 16.60 8.53 -7.67
C ASN A 140 15.13 8.08 -7.74
N PRO A 141 14.67 7.16 -6.87
CA PRO A 141 13.30 6.65 -6.89
C PRO A 141 12.23 7.72 -6.63
N LEU A 142 12.60 8.87 -6.05
CA LEU A 142 11.68 9.99 -5.87
C LEU A 142 11.30 10.66 -7.20
N VAL A 143 12.19 10.61 -8.20
CA VAL A 143 11.90 11.11 -9.56
C VAL A 143 10.83 10.25 -10.21
N ASP A 144 10.94 8.92 -10.10
CA ASP A 144 9.92 7.97 -10.53
C ASP A 144 8.59 8.17 -9.82
N LEU A 145 8.59 8.24 -8.49
CA LEU A 145 7.37 8.53 -7.74
C LEU A 145 6.70 9.82 -8.24
N ALA A 146 7.47 10.91 -8.44
CA ALA A 146 6.93 12.18 -8.89
C ALA A 146 6.39 12.12 -10.32
N TRP A 147 7.01 11.34 -11.20
CA TRP A 147 6.55 11.08 -12.54
C TRP A 147 5.25 10.24 -12.53
N GLN A 148 5.22 9.09 -11.85
CA GLN A 148 4.00 8.27 -11.75
C GLN A 148 2.84 9.02 -11.09
N ALA A 149 3.12 9.86 -10.10
CA ALA A 149 2.11 10.71 -9.47
C ALA A 149 1.43 11.70 -10.43
N THR A 150 2.03 12.03 -11.57
CA THR A 150 1.36 12.82 -12.63
C THR A 150 0.33 12.02 -13.43
N TRP A 151 0.49 10.70 -13.47
CA TRP A 151 -0.33 9.80 -14.28
C TRP A 151 -1.52 9.23 -13.53
N VAL A 152 -1.39 9.05 -12.22
CA VAL A 152 -2.46 8.49 -11.41
C VAL A 152 -3.33 9.57 -10.77
N HIS A 153 -4.65 9.36 -10.81
CA HIS A 153 -5.64 10.31 -10.32
C HIS A 153 -5.48 10.65 -8.82
N ARG A 154 -5.02 9.70 -7.99
CA ARG A 154 -4.84 9.94 -6.55
C ARG A 154 -3.46 10.51 -6.19
N GLY A 155 -2.62 10.78 -7.17
CA GLY A 155 -1.30 11.36 -6.99
C GLY A 155 -0.29 10.39 -6.36
N GLY A 156 0.66 10.95 -5.63
CA GLY A 156 1.76 10.20 -5.03
C GLY A 156 1.73 10.19 -3.50
N SER A 157 2.34 9.16 -2.94
CA SER A 157 2.55 9.03 -1.51
C SER A 157 3.96 8.54 -1.17
N LEU A 158 4.49 9.04 -0.07
CA LEU A 158 5.82 8.66 0.43
C LEU A 158 5.79 8.45 1.94
N ARG A 159 6.76 7.72 2.49
CA ARG A 159 6.88 7.62 3.94
C ARG A 159 7.48 8.87 4.57
N LEU A 160 7.08 9.18 5.81
CA LEU A 160 7.65 10.29 6.59
C LEU A 160 9.18 10.24 6.72
N PRO A 161 9.84 9.07 6.94
CA PRO A 161 11.29 9.03 7.01
C PRO A 161 11.96 9.59 5.75
N LEU A 162 11.52 9.22 4.54
CA LEU A 162 12.06 9.77 3.29
C LEU A 162 12.03 11.29 3.28
N LEU A 163 10.87 11.89 3.61
CA LEU A 163 10.73 13.34 3.69
C LEU A 163 11.75 13.97 4.66
N GLY A 164 12.02 13.30 5.79
CA GLY A 164 13.01 13.73 6.77
C GLY A 164 14.43 13.85 6.20
N TYR A 165 14.78 13.02 5.22
CA TYR A 165 16.10 12.94 4.59
C TYR A 165 16.22 13.70 3.25
N CYS A 166 15.10 14.00 2.57
CA CYS A 166 15.09 14.70 1.26
C CYS A 166 15.98 15.93 1.20
N ASP A 167 16.96 15.96 0.30
CA ASP A 167 17.86 17.09 0.11
C ASP A 167 17.20 18.27 -0.65
N THR A 168 17.96 19.31 -1.01
CA THR A 168 17.40 20.47 -1.74
C THR A 168 16.89 20.11 -3.15
N LYS A 169 17.48 19.13 -3.82
CA LYS A 169 17.02 18.65 -5.14
C LYS A 169 15.73 17.86 -4.98
N ASP A 170 15.66 17.00 -3.98
CA ASP A 170 14.46 16.21 -3.66
C ASP A 170 13.25 17.10 -3.31
N LEU A 171 13.47 18.15 -2.51
CA LEU A 171 12.41 19.10 -2.16
C LEU A 171 11.88 19.85 -3.40
N LYS A 172 12.74 20.16 -4.37
CA LYS A 172 12.31 20.75 -5.65
C LYS A 172 11.47 19.78 -6.48
N ILE A 173 11.76 18.48 -6.42
CA ILE A 173 10.93 17.46 -7.07
C ILE A 173 9.55 17.42 -6.42
N LEU A 174 9.49 17.37 -5.08
CA LEU A 174 8.23 17.39 -4.34
C LEU A 174 7.40 18.65 -4.61
N GLN A 175 8.04 19.81 -4.79
CA GLN A 175 7.37 21.07 -5.12
C GLN A 175 6.68 21.09 -6.49
N LYS A 176 7.01 20.17 -7.40
CA LYS A 176 6.36 20.08 -8.72
C LYS A 176 4.90 19.60 -8.63
N GLN A 177 4.54 18.92 -7.55
CA GLN A 177 3.19 18.44 -7.31
C GLN A 177 2.47 19.32 -6.28
N PRO A 178 1.17 19.58 -6.45
CA PRO A 178 0.42 20.47 -5.54
C PRO A 178 0.20 19.83 -4.16
N SER A 179 0.18 18.50 -4.07
CA SER A 179 -0.09 17.77 -2.85
C SER A 179 0.54 16.39 -2.82
N TRP A 180 0.85 15.92 -1.60
CA TRP A 180 1.38 14.59 -1.32
C TRP A 180 0.66 13.96 -0.14
N ILE A 181 0.52 12.63 -0.18
CA ILE A 181 0.15 11.85 1.00
C ILE A 181 1.44 11.38 1.68
N VAL A 182 1.55 11.60 2.99
CA VAL A 182 2.71 11.19 3.78
C VAL A 182 2.31 10.08 4.74
N VAL A 183 2.82 8.88 4.47
CA VAL A 183 2.60 7.70 5.31
C VAL A 183 3.44 7.83 6.57
N MET A 184 2.76 8.04 7.69
CA MET A 184 3.36 8.32 8.99
C MET A 184 3.86 7.04 9.67
N ARG A 185 3.06 5.97 9.57
CA ARG A 185 3.35 4.63 10.12
C ARG A 185 2.82 3.56 9.18
N VAL A 186 3.45 2.38 9.26
CA VAL A 186 3.05 1.17 8.53
C VAL A 186 2.68 0.10 9.56
N PHE A 187 1.54 -0.53 9.35
CA PHE A 187 1.00 -1.61 10.20
C PHE A 187 0.76 -2.85 9.35
N VAL A 188 0.98 -4.03 9.94
CA VAL A 188 0.74 -5.31 9.27
C VAL A 188 -0.39 -6.06 9.93
N VAL A 189 -1.40 -6.39 9.14
CA VAL A 189 -2.50 -7.27 9.51
C VAL A 189 -2.16 -8.67 9.01
N HIS A 190 -1.91 -9.59 9.92
CA HIS A 190 -1.71 -11.00 9.56
C HIS A 190 -3.06 -11.69 9.59
N ALA A 191 -3.59 -11.96 8.40
CA ALA A 191 -4.89 -12.57 8.23
C ALA A 191 -4.93 -13.39 6.94
N SER A 192 -5.80 -14.39 6.86
CA SER A 192 -6.03 -15.09 5.60
C SER A 192 -6.57 -14.12 4.54
N ARG A 193 -6.32 -14.40 3.25
CA ARG A 193 -6.85 -13.55 2.17
C ARG A 193 -8.38 -13.43 2.25
N ARG A 194 -9.05 -14.55 2.54
CA ARG A 194 -10.51 -14.61 2.66
C ARG A 194 -11.01 -13.73 3.81
N PHE A 195 -10.36 -13.79 4.96
CA PHE A 195 -10.73 -12.95 6.09
C PHE A 195 -10.51 -11.46 5.79
N GLY A 196 -9.38 -11.12 5.17
CA GLY A 196 -9.12 -9.77 4.65
C GLY A 196 -10.19 -9.29 3.68
N ALA A 197 -10.67 -10.14 2.77
CA ALA A 197 -11.76 -9.81 1.84
C ALA A 197 -13.10 -9.59 2.56
N VAL A 198 -13.48 -10.52 3.45
CA VAL A 198 -14.74 -10.45 4.22
C VAL A 198 -14.79 -9.24 5.14
N SER A 199 -13.64 -8.76 5.62
CA SER A 199 -13.56 -7.52 6.40
C SER A 199 -14.01 -6.27 5.63
N GLY A 200 -14.03 -6.33 4.30
CA GLY A 200 -14.29 -5.19 3.42
C GLY A 200 -13.13 -4.19 3.32
N MET A 201 -12.00 -4.43 4.00
CA MET A 201 -10.90 -3.46 4.10
C MET A 201 -9.83 -3.62 3.03
N PHE A 202 -9.64 -4.82 2.48
CA PHE A 202 -8.52 -5.14 1.57
C PHE A 202 -8.98 -5.55 0.16
N GLY A 203 -10.05 -4.92 -0.33
CA GLY A 203 -10.66 -5.22 -1.62
C GLY A 203 -11.64 -6.40 -1.56
N LEU A 204 -12.57 -6.46 -2.52
CA LEU A 204 -13.66 -7.45 -2.53
C LEU A 204 -13.16 -8.91 -2.55
N LEU A 205 -11.97 -9.14 -3.12
CA LEU A 205 -11.35 -10.46 -3.22
C LEU A 205 -10.04 -10.57 -2.42
N GLY A 206 -9.76 -9.60 -1.53
CA GLY A 206 -8.47 -9.52 -0.85
C GLY A 206 -7.33 -9.12 -1.79
N ASP A 207 -7.66 -8.39 -2.87
CA ASP A 207 -6.77 -7.99 -3.97
C ASP A 207 -6.36 -6.52 -3.93
N ALA A 208 -6.65 -5.84 -2.82
CA ALA A 208 -6.06 -4.56 -2.45
C ALA A 208 -5.31 -4.69 -1.10
N PRO A 209 -4.21 -5.47 -1.05
CA PRO A 209 -3.57 -5.87 0.20
C PRO A 209 -2.86 -4.71 0.91
N VAL A 210 -2.70 -3.55 0.27
CA VAL A 210 -2.16 -2.34 0.88
C VAL A 210 -3.20 -1.24 0.85
N GLN A 211 -3.42 -0.63 2.00
CA GLN A 211 -4.35 0.47 2.21
C GLN A 211 -3.59 1.66 2.78
N VAL A 212 -3.74 2.82 2.14
CA VAL A 212 -3.28 4.12 2.68
C VAL A 212 -4.52 4.92 3.04
N VAL A 213 -4.65 5.27 4.32
CA VAL A 213 -5.85 5.90 4.89
C VAL A 213 -5.47 7.21 5.54
N ASP A 214 -6.16 8.29 5.16
CA ASP A 214 -6.00 9.61 5.78
C ASP A 214 -6.29 9.53 7.28
N VAL A 215 -5.45 10.15 8.11
CA VAL A 215 -5.66 10.14 9.56
C VAL A 215 -6.97 10.81 9.99
N ALA A 216 -7.55 11.68 9.16
CA ALA A 216 -8.84 12.30 9.42
C ALA A 216 -10.02 11.30 9.27
N ASP A 217 -9.86 10.21 8.51
CA ASP A 217 -10.86 9.15 8.39
C ASP A 217 -10.79 8.21 9.60
N GLN A 218 -11.19 8.73 10.75
CA GLN A 218 -11.14 8.02 12.03
C GLN A 218 -11.98 6.75 12.03
N ALA A 219 -13.08 6.70 11.26
CA ALA A 219 -13.90 5.51 11.18
C ALA A 219 -13.12 4.36 10.50
N ARG A 220 -12.46 4.63 9.36
CA ARG A 220 -11.68 3.63 8.64
C ARG A 220 -10.39 3.26 9.36
N VAL A 221 -9.69 4.23 9.93
CA VAL A 221 -8.50 3.98 10.77
C VAL A 221 -8.87 3.07 11.95
N THR A 222 -9.95 3.38 12.66
CA THR A 222 -10.41 2.54 13.80
C THR A 222 -10.74 1.13 13.35
N ALA A 223 -11.49 0.96 12.27
CA ALA A 223 -11.87 -0.36 11.77
C ALA A 223 -10.65 -1.22 11.36
N LEU A 224 -9.63 -0.62 10.76
CA LEU A 224 -8.39 -1.30 10.41
C LEU A 224 -7.56 -1.70 11.64
N PHE A 225 -7.49 -0.84 12.67
CA PHE A 225 -6.85 -1.21 13.93
C PHE A 225 -7.61 -2.32 14.66
N ASP A 226 -8.93 -2.23 14.73
CA ASP A 226 -9.76 -3.26 15.37
C ASP A 226 -9.57 -4.61 14.67
N LEU A 227 -9.52 -4.63 13.33
CA LEU A 227 -9.19 -5.81 12.54
C LEU A 227 -7.79 -6.35 12.88
N ALA A 228 -6.78 -5.49 12.90
CA ALA A 228 -5.40 -5.87 13.18
C ALA A 228 -5.23 -6.47 14.59
N GLU A 229 -5.81 -5.82 15.59
CA GLU A 229 -5.79 -6.26 16.99
C GLU A 229 -6.56 -7.57 17.17
N GLU A 230 -7.69 -7.74 16.48
CA GLU A 230 -8.47 -8.96 16.51
C GLU A 230 -7.71 -10.15 15.93
N CYS A 231 -7.03 -9.96 14.80
CA CYS A 231 -6.16 -10.97 14.19
C CYS A 231 -5.01 -11.36 15.13
N GLU A 232 -4.33 -10.39 15.75
CA GLU A 232 -3.27 -10.69 16.74
C GLU A 232 -3.83 -11.40 17.98
N ARG A 233 -5.05 -11.08 18.42
CA ARG A 233 -5.66 -11.67 19.62
C ARG A 233 -6.11 -13.10 19.40
N LYS A 234 -6.83 -13.37 18.30
CA LYS A 234 -7.38 -14.69 17.96
C LYS A 234 -6.34 -15.62 17.35
N GLY A 235 -5.33 -15.06 16.69
CA GLY A 235 -4.27 -15.81 16.04
C GLY A 235 -3.32 -16.50 17.02
N ASN A 236 -2.81 -17.67 16.64
CA ASN A 236 -1.70 -18.34 17.32
C ASN A 236 -0.34 -17.67 17.00
N ALA A 237 -0.26 -16.37 17.29
CA ALA A 237 0.89 -15.54 16.94
C ALA A 237 2.11 -15.89 17.82
N LYS A 238 3.18 -16.35 17.18
CA LYS A 238 4.52 -16.55 17.76
C LYS A 238 5.21 -15.23 18.07
N VAL A 239 5.07 -14.24 17.17
CA VAL A 239 5.70 -12.92 17.31
C VAL A 239 4.62 -11.85 17.22
N ARG A 240 4.15 -11.38 18.38
CA ARG A 240 3.07 -10.41 18.44
C ARG A 240 3.53 -9.01 18.08
N GLN A 241 2.69 -8.30 17.33
CA GLN A 241 2.84 -6.87 17.11
C GLN A 241 2.14 -6.08 18.21
N LYS A 242 2.69 -4.92 18.56
CA LYS A 242 2.03 -3.96 19.44
C LYS A 242 1.59 -2.76 18.63
N PHE A 243 0.28 -2.65 18.40
CA PHE A 243 -0.30 -1.50 17.73
C PHE A 243 -0.36 -0.32 18.69
N ARG A 244 0.27 0.80 18.30
CA ARG A 244 0.14 2.07 19.01
C ARG A 244 -0.77 2.97 18.19
N ARG A 245 -1.92 3.31 18.77
CA ARG A 245 -2.85 4.27 18.16
C ARG A 245 -2.39 5.68 18.57
N GLU A 246 -1.83 6.42 17.63
CA GLU A 246 -1.49 7.84 17.78
C GLU A 246 -2.69 8.70 17.33
N THR A 247 -2.90 9.86 17.97
CA THR A 247 -4.04 10.72 17.60
C THR A 247 -3.78 11.45 16.28
N PRO A 248 -4.83 11.81 15.52
CA PRO A 248 -4.69 12.59 14.28
C PRO A 248 -3.92 13.90 14.48
N GLU A 249 -4.13 14.57 15.62
CA GLU A 249 -3.48 15.84 15.95
C GLU A 249 -1.98 15.63 16.17
N SER A 250 -1.59 14.56 16.87
CA SER A 250 -0.19 14.21 17.10
C SER A 250 0.53 13.92 15.77
N LEU A 251 -0.07 13.11 14.90
CA LEU A 251 0.49 12.79 13.59
C LEU A 251 0.55 14.02 12.67
N SER A 252 -0.48 14.86 12.69
CA SER A 252 -0.50 16.11 11.93
C SER A 252 0.56 17.09 12.41
N GLN A 253 0.75 17.21 13.72
CA GLN A 253 1.79 18.07 14.30
C GLN A 253 3.19 17.57 13.94
N GLU A 254 3.44 16.26 14.05
CA GLU A 254 4.71 15.65 13.64
C GLU A 254 5.03 15.96 12.18
N LEU A 255 4.06 15.77 11.28
CA LEU A 255 4.24 16.08 9.86
C LEU A 255 4.52 17.59 9.65
N GLN A 256 3.76 18.47 10.29
CA GLN A 256 3.99 19.91 10.19
C GLN A 256 5.39 20.32 10.65
N ASP A 257 5.90 19.72 11.72
CA ASP A 257 7.22 20.00 12.24
C ASP A 257 8.32 19.53 11.27
N VAL A 258 8.14 18.36 10.63
CA VAL A 258 9.04 17.90 9.57
C VAL A 258 8.99 18.84 8.37
N VAL A 259 7.80 19.19 7.87
CA VAL A 259 7.62 20.08 6.71
C VAL A 259 8.28 21.44 6.96
N LYS A 260 8.02 22.08 8.11
CA LYS A 260 8.64 23.36 8.49
C LYS A 260 10.16 23.25 8.52
N ARG A 261 10.70 22.17 9.07
CA ARG A 261 12.15 21.94 9.15
C ARG A 261 12.79 21.76 7.78
N ARG A 262 12.15 21.00 6.88
CA ARG A 262 12.69 20.69 5.55
C ARG A 262 12.57 21.88 4.59
N PHE A 263 11.39 22.47 4.48
CA PHE A 263 11.13 23.54 3.52
C PHE A 263 11.55 24.93 4.02
N ARG A 264 11.71 25.12 5.34
CA ARG A 264 12.10 26.39 5.95
C ARG A 264 11.20 27.53 5.47
N SER A 265 11.75 28.52 4.75
CA SER A 265 11.04 29.65 4.17
C SER A 265 10.49 29.40 2.76
N GLN A 266 10.78 28.24 2.16
CA GLN A 266 10.25 27.87 0.85
C GLN A 266 8.79 27.42 0.98
N GLN A 267 8.02 27.64 -0.09
CA GLN A 267 6.67 27.13 -0.16
C GLN A 267 6.70 25.59 -0.22
N ALA A 268 6.06 24.95 0.76
CA ALA A 268 5.86 23.51 0.76
C ALA A 268 4.58 23.16 0.00
N PRO A 269 4.53 22.03 -0.73
CA PRO A 269 3.27 21.49 -1.23
C PRO A 269 2.38 21.08 -0.06
N LYS A 270 1.08 20.89 -0.32
CA LYS A 270 0.16 20.37 0.71
C LYS A 270 0.58 18.94 1.06
N MET A 271 0.69 18.62 2.34
CA MET A 271 1.05 17.27 2.78
C MET A 271 -0.01 16.74 3.75
N HIS A 272 -0.55 15.58 3.42
CA HIS A 272 -1.65 14.94 4.15
C HIS A 272 -1.13 13.73 4.93
N PRO A 273 -1.22 13.71 6.26
CA PRO A 273 -0.78 12.57 7.05
C PRO A 273 -1.73 11.38 6.84
N ALA A 274 -1.14 10.20 6.63
CA ALA A 274 -1.87 8.96 6.44
C ALA A 274 -1.22 7.79 7.18
N LEU A 275 -1.98 6.74 7.43
CA LEU A 275 -1.50 5.45 7.94
C LEU A 275 -1.58 4.42 6.83
N MET A 276 -0.56 3.56 6.76
CA MET A 276 -0.55 2.42 5.86
C MET A 276 -0.87 1.14 6.62
N PHE A 277 -1.79 0.34 6.10
CA PHE A 277 -2.09 -1.01 6.57
C PHE A 277 -1.81 -2.01 5.46
N ARG A 278 -1.10 -3.09 5.80
CA ARG A 278 -0.67 -4.15 4.88
C ARG A 278 -1.25 -5.48 5.32
N LEU A 279 -1.94 -6.20 4.42
CA LEU A 279 -2.44 -7.54 4.66
C LEU A 279 -1.38 -8.58 4.32
N CYS A 280 -0.81 -9.20 5.35
CA CYS A 280 0.07 -10.36 5.19
C CYS A 280 -0.75 -11.65 5.19
N THR A 281 -0.94 -12.23 4.00
CA THR A 281 -1.70 -13.49 3.83
C THR A 281 -0.87 -14.75 4.09
N LYS A 282 0.42 -14.60 4.41
CA LYS A 282 1.32 -15.71 4.74
C LYS A 282 1.32 -16.07 6.22
N MET A 283 0.66 -15.26 7.05
CA MET A 283 0.62 -15.47 8.50
C MET A 283 2.04 -15.60 9.09
N CYS A 284 2.99 -14.78 8.61
CA CYS A 284 4.42 -14.91 8.96
C CYS A 284 4.71 -14.85 10.48
N ASN A 285 3.81 -14.24 11.25
CA ASN A 285 3.90 -14.17 12.70
C ASN A 285 3.31 -15.40 13.43
N HIS A 286 2.77 -16.41 12.76
CA HIS A 286 2.14 -17.61 13.32
C HIS A 286 3.05 -18.85 13.27
N LEU A 287 2.72 -19.87 14.09
CA LEU A 287 3.41 -21.18 14.09
C LEU A 287 2.98 -22.08 12.93
N ASP A 288 1.70 -22.04 12.57
CA ASP A 288 1.11 -22.87 11.52
C ASP A 288 0.82 -22.01 10.27
N PRO A 289 1.01 -22.54 9.05
CA PRO A 289 0.59 -21.85 7.84
C PRO A 289 -0.92 -21.58 7.86
N ALA A 290 -1.36 -20.55 7.14
CA ALA A 290 -2.76 -20.11 7.09
C ALA A 290 -3.73 -21.28 6.84
N ASP A 291 -4.51 -21.66 7.85
CA ASP A 291 -5.72 -22.48 7.70
C ASP A 291 -6.90 -21.53 7.43
N ASP A 292 -7.87 -21.98 6.63
CA ASP A 292 -9.06 -21.21 6.23
C ASP A 292 -9.97 -20.84 7.43
N GLY A 293 -9.73 -21.43 8.60
CA GLY A 293 -10.36 -21.12 9.87
C GLY A 293 -9.62 -20.10 10.75
N CYS A 294 -8.40 -19.71 10.37
CA CYS A 294 -7.64 -18.68 11.08
C CYS A 294 -8.08 -17.29 10.56
N PRO A 295 -8.42 -16.32 11.45
CA PRO A 295 -8.63 -14.94 11.01
C PRO A 295 -7.41 -14.42 10.26
#